data_AF-A0A441UCV9-F1
#
_entry.id   AF-A0A441UCV9-F1
#
_cell.length_a   1.000
_cell.length_b   1.000
_cell.length_c   1.000
_cell.angle_alpha   90.00
_cell.angle_beta   90.00
_cell.angle_gamma   90.00
#
_symmetry.space_group_name_H-M   'P 1'
#
loop_
_entity.id
_entity.type
_entity.pdbx_description
1 polymer ?
#
loop_
_entity_poly.entity_id
_entity_poly.type
_entity_poly.pdbx_seq_one_letter_code
_entity_poly.pdbx_strand_id
1 'polypeptide(L)' 'MSAAADKSANPVDLAANWLATGSADRARALVPQLQDRFGLTALQAVQAMRESRLVQARAH' A
#
# COMPACT_ATOMS: atom_id res chain seq x y z
N MET A 1 24.95 -5.22 7.48
CA MET A 1 23.56 -5.47 7.06
C MET A 1 22.80 -4.15 7.08
N SER A 2 22.99 -3.26 6.10
CA SER A 2 22.30 -1.96 6.04
C SER A 2 21.98 -1.61 4.58
N ALA A 3 20.75 -1.88 4.15
CA ALA A 3 20.27 -1.50 2.81
C ALA A 3 18.74 -1.31 2.76
N ALA A 4 18.14 -0.71 3.80
CA ALA A 4 16.68 -0.51 3.82
C ALA A 4 16.22 0.85 4.36
N ALA A 5 17.12 1.81 4.62
CA ALA A 5 16.76 2.96 5.46
C ALA A 5 16.41 4.27 4.75
N ASP A 6 16.71 4.48 3.45
CA ASP A 6 16.54 5.82 2.85
C ASP A 6 15.97 5.80 1.42
N LYS A 7 14.83 5.12 1.23
CA LYS A 7 13.86 5.60 0.23
C LYS A 7 12.87 6.44 1.00
N SER A 8 12.81 7.75 0.73
CA SER A 8 11.65 8.57 1.08
C SER A 8 10.41 7.74 0.78
N ALA A 9 9.70 7.32 1.83
CA ALA A 9 8.75 6.23 1.71
C ALA A 9 7.66 6.64 0.71
N ASN A 10 7.70 6.07 -0.49
CA ASN A 10 6.77 6.39 -1.55
C ASN A 10 5.36 6.16 -0.99
N PRO A 11 4.42 7.11 -1.10
CA PRO A 11 3.06 6.93 -0.63
C PRO A 11 2.40 5.63 -1.12
N VAL A 12 2.78 5.15 -2.31
CA VAL A 12 2.35 3.86 -2.85
C VAL A 12 2.91 2.69 -2.04
N ASP A 13 4.20 2.68 -1.71
CA ASP A 13 4.85 1.63 -0.91
C ASP A 13 4.25 1.60 0.51
N LEU A 14 3.99 2.77 1.10
CA LEU A 14 3.33 2.89 2.40
C LEU A 14 1.91 2.31 2.38
N ALA A 15 1.13 2.67 1.36
CA ALA A 15 -0.21 2.16 1.16
C ALA A 15 -0.22 0.64 0.90
N ALA A 16 0.74 0.12 0.13
CA ALA A 16 0.87 -1.29 -0.16
C ALA A 16 1.14 -2.12 1.11
N ASN A 17 2.07 -1.66 1.96
CA ASN A 17 2.35 -2.30 3.24
C ASN A 17 1.14 -2.25 4.18
N TRP A 18 0.47 -1.09 4.25
CA TRP A 18 -0.73 -0.92 5.05
C TRP A 18 -1.90 -1.84 4.61
N LEU A 19 -2.08 -2.03 3.30
CA LEU A 19 -3.04 -3.00 2.76
C LEU A 19 -2.63 -4.44 3.09
N ALA A 20 -1.34 -4.75 3.00
CA ALA A 20 -0.82 -6.10 3.22
C ALA A 20 -1.06 -6.58 4.66
N THR A 21 -1.00 -5.68 5.64
CA THR A 21 -1.29 -5.97 7.07
C THR A 21 -2.78 -6.10 7.39
N GLY A 22 -3.67 -6.01 6.40
CA GLY A 22 -5.11 -6.17 6.59
C GLY A 22 -5.79 -4.98 7.26
N SER A 23 -5.15 -3.81 7.24
CA SER A 23 -5.62 -2.63 7.98
C SER A 23 -6.72 -1.83 7.27
N ALA A 24 -7.13 -2.22 6.06
CA ALA A 24 -8.19 -1.57 5.31
C ALA A 24 -9.59 -1.99 5.76
N ASP A 25 -10.53 -1.03 5.74
CA ASP A 25 -11.93 -1.30 5.98
C ASP A 25 -12.53 -2.05 4.77
N ARG A 26 -12.93 -3.30 4.99
CA ARG A 26 -13.48 -4.16 3.93
C ARG A 26 -14.94 -3.84 3.61
N ALA A 27 -15.62 -3.03 4.42
CA ALA A 27 -16.98 -2.57 4.13
C ALA A 27 -17.01 -1.39 3.15
N ARG A 28 -15.84 -0.77 2.88
CA ARG A 28 -15.72 0.38 1.99
C ARG A 28 -14.82 0.05 0.79
N ALA A 29 -15.02 0.76 -0.31
CA ALA A 29 -14.17 0.62 -1.49
C ALA A 29 -12.71 1.02 -1.15
N LEU A 30 -11.74 0.25 -1.63
CA LEU A 30 -10.32 0.45 -1.30
C LEU A 30 -9.76 1.73 -1.94
N VAL A 31 -10.11 2.03 -3.20
CA VAL A 31 -9.55 3.19 -3.91
C VAL A 31 -9.83 4.51 -3.15
N PRO A 32 -11.08 4.86 -2.78
CA PRO A 32 -11.33 6.08 -1.99
C PRO A 32 -10.57 6.10 -0.66
N GLN A 33 -10.47 4.97 0.05
CA GLN A 33 -9.72 4.91 1.31
C GLN A 33 -8.23 5.24 1.11
N LEU A 34 -7.64 4.75 0.01
CA LEU A 34 -6.25 4.99 -0.33
C LEU A 34 -6.01 6.45 -0.77
N GLN A 35 -6.97 7.03 -1.49
CA GLN A 35 -6.97 8.44 -1.85
C GLN A 35 -7.05 9.33 -0.60
N ASP A 36 -8.00 9.06 0.29
CA ASP A 36 -8.23 9.85 1.51
C ASP A 36 -7.06 9.75 2.50
N ARG A 37 -6.48 8.55 2.67
CA ARG A 37 -5.45 8.31 3.69
C ARG A 37 -4.04 8.71 3.25
N PHE A 38 -3.70 8.47 1.98
CA PHE A 38 -2.33 8.61 1.48
C PHE A 38 -2.20 9.65 0.36
N GLY A 39 -3.30 10.33 -0.01
CA GLY A 39 -3.29 11.34 -1.07
C GLY A 39 -3.03 10.77 -2.46
N LEU A 40 -3.31 9.47 -2.68
CA LEU A 40 -3.01 8.81 -3.95
C LEU A 40 -3.97 9.24 -5.05
N THR A 41 -3.50 9.19 -6.29
CA THR A 41 -4.39 9.13 -7.46
C THR A 41 -5.02 7.75 -7.58
N ALA A 42 -6.08 7.61 -8.40
CA ALA A 42 -6.68 6.30 -8.67
C ALA A 42 -5.67 5.29 -9.25
N LEU A 43 -4.75 5.75 -10.11
CA LEU A 43 -3.70 4.91 -10.67
C LEU A 43 -2.74 4.40 -9.59
N GLN A 44 -2.28 5.30 -8.71
CA GLN A 44 -1.41 4.95 -7.59
C GLN A 44 -2.09 4.02 -6.58
N ALA A 45 -3.40 4.19 -6.36
CA ALA A 45 -4.17 3.29 -5.50
C ALA A 45 -4.21 1.85 -6.08
N VAL A 46 -4.44 1.70 -7.38
CA VAL A 46 -4.39 0.39 -8.06
C VAL A 46 -2.98 -0.20 -8.00
N GLN A 47 -1.94 0.63 -8.14
CA GLN A 47 -0.56 0.19 -7.99
C GLN A 47 -0.30 -0.35 -6.57
N ALA A 48 -0.70 0.39 -5.53
CA ALA A 48 -0.55 -0.03 -4.14
C ALA A 48 -1.29 -1.36 -3.85
N MET A 49 -2.48 -1.56 -4.43
CA MET A 49 -3.23 -2.81 -4.32
C MET A 49 -2.53 -4.00 -4.99
N ARG A 50 -1.81 -3.77 -6.10
CA ARG A 50 -0.99 -4.82 -6.74
C ARG A 50 0.22 -5.15 -5.88
N GLU A 51 0.92 -4.13 -5.40
CA GLU A 51 2.10 -4.28 -4.57
C GLU A 51 1.79 -4.95 -3.22
N SER A 52 0.64 -4.65 -2.61
CA SER A 52 0.22 -5.29 -1.36
C SER A 52 0.09 -6.81 -1.48
N ARG A 53 -0.39 -7.30 -2.64
CA ARG A 53 -0.47 -8.74 -2.93
C ARG A 53 0.91 -9.37 -3.09
N LEU A 54 1.86 -8.65 -3.67
CA LEU A 54 3.25 -9.12 -3.77
C LEU A 54 3.92 -9.18 -2.39
N VAL A 55 3.64 -8.20 -1.51
CA VAL A 55 4.10 -8.21 -0.12
C VAL A 55 3.54 -9.44 0.61
N GLN A 56 2.23 -9.69 0.51
CA GLN A 56 1.61 -10.87 1.11
C GLN A 56 2.21 -12.18 0.57
N ALA A 57 2.38 -12.30 -0.75
CA ALA A 57 2.91 -13.50 -1.38
C ALA A 57 4.36 -13.80 -0.97
N ARG A 58 5.16 -12.79 -0.63
CA ARG A 58 6.54 -12.96 -0.14
C ARG A 58 6.61 -13.30 1.35
N ALA A 59 5.55 -13.01 2.10
CA ALA A 59 5.46 -13.28 3.53
C ALA A 59 4.97 -14.70 3.85
N HIS A 60 4.49 -15.42 2.84
CA HIS A 60 4.13 -16.83 2.88
C HIS A 60 5.27 -17.70 2.35
#